data_AF-A5DFQ7-F1
#
_entry.id   AF-A5DFQ7-F1
#
_cell.length_a   1.000
_cell.length_b   1.000
_cell.length_c   1.000
_cell.angle_alpha   90.00
_cell.angle_beta   90.00
_cell.angle_gamma   90.00
#
_symmetry.space_group_name_H-M   'P 1'
#
loop_
_entity.id
_entity.type
_entity.pdbx_description
1 polymer ?
#
loop_
_entity_poly.entity_id
_entity_poly.type
_entity_poly.pdbx_seq_one_letter_code
_entity_poly.pdbx_strand_id
1 'polypeptide(L)'
;MRTSTAHQKRYLLSIIERLCNDSRCIIEFYLNYDCDSTMPSICEKIVDLLTKLSLSRIEVTPQQRAAFYDNRRKGISVYDISKIANLTSSTKSSKPPEPDVYNMYPLEFALKISALSCNVALLRSLYSWAQKGITFKEEATRSSHDTTAPTPLLDSSKSTAFNSRNASFVNGSALEISDVDDPEQFENSKQRKKAFLEGVKLFNQKAKKGIEHFLQHHFIPSDSPKDIAQVFVGN
;
A
#
# COMPACT_ATOMS: atom_id res chain seq x y z
N MET A 1 9.57 3.00 17.61
CA MET A 1 10.99 2.64 17.36
C MET A 1 11.93 2.74 18.57
N ARG A 2 11.55 3.31 19.73
CA ARG A 2 12.49 3.50 20.85
C ARG A 2 13.00 2.21 21.50
N THR A 3 12.20 1.14 21.53
CA THR A 3 12.53 -0.15 22.19
C THR A 3 12.90 -1.27 21.21
N SER A 4 12.91 -1.01 19.90
CA SER A 4 13.12 -2.02 18.87
C SER A 4 14.61 -2.25 18.59
N THR A 5 14.99 -3.51 18.34
CA THR A 5 16.36 -3.84 17.92
C THR A 5 16.69 -3.21 16.56
N ALA A 6 17.96 -2.95 16.31
CA ALA A 6 18.36 -2.33 15.05
C ALA A 6 18.11 -3.21 13.81
N HIS A 7 18.18 -4.53 13.96
CA HIS A 7 17.77 -5.47 12.93
C HIS A 7 16.29 -5.32 12.58
N GLN A 8 15.41 -5.25 13.58
CA GLN A 8 13.97 -5.02 13.36
C GLN A 8 13.72 -3.67 12.66
N LYS A 9 14.42 -2.61 13.06
CA LYS A 9 14.31 -1.29 12.42
C LYS A 9 14.69 -1.36 10.93
N ARG A 10 15.80 -2.02 10.60
CA ARG A 10 16.27 -2.17 9.22
C ARG A 10 15.35 -3.07 8.39
N TYR A 11 14.86 -4.15 8.98
CA TYR A 11 13.88 -5.04 8.37
C TYR A 11 12.58 -4.31 8.04
N LEU A 12 12.04 -3.53 9.00
CA LEU A 12 10.86 -2.70 8.77
C LEU A 12 11.07 -1.69 7.63
N LEU A 13 12.21 -1.01 7.59
CA LEU A 13 12.52 -0.07 6.51
C LEU A 13 12.59 -0.75 5.14
N SER A 14 13.06 -2.01 5.05
CA SER A 14 13.04 -2.76 3.79
C SER A 14 11.62 -3.05 3.31
N ILE A 15 10.69 -3.31 4.23
CA ILE A 15 9.27 -3.47 3.89
C ILE A 15 8.70 -2.13 3.43
N ILE A 16 8.98 -1.04 4.16
CA ILE A 16 8.55 0.31 3.78
C ILE A 16 9.09 0.69 2.41
N GLU A 17 10.36 0.39 2.10
CA GLU A 17 10.94 0.64 0.78
C GLU A 17 10.17 -0.07 -0.33
N ARG A 18 9.74 -1.31 -0.11
CA ARG A 18 8.90 -2.05 -1.07
C ARG A 18 7.53 -1.39 -1.23
N LEU A 19 6.89 -0.96 -0.14
CA LEU A 19 5.61 -0.24 -0.20
C LEU A 19 5.76 1.09 -0.94
N CYS A 20 6.84 1.84 -0.69
CA CYS A 20 7.11 3.11 -1.35
C CYS A 20 7.40 2.96 -2.85
N ASN A 21 7.81 1.79 -3.33
CA ASN A 21 8.00 1.52 -4.75
C ASN A 21 6.68 1.22 -5.49
N ASP A 22 5.60 0.90 -4.78
CA ASP A 22 4.29 0.64 -5.37
C ASP A 22 3.38 1.87 -5.25
N SER A 23 3.16 2.55 -6.37
CA SER A 23 2.32 3.75 -6.41
C SER A 23 0.87 3.47 -6.02
N ARG A 24 0.31 2.31 -6.39
CA ARG A 24 -1.09 1.97 -6.10
C ARG A 24 -1.27 1.79 -4.60
N CYS A 25 -0.35 1.08 -3.95
CA CYS A 25 -0.36 0.86 -2.51
C CYS A 25 -0.35 2.18 -1.71
N ILE A 26 0.47 3.16 -2.12
CA ILE A 26 0.53 4.47 -1.45
C ILE A 26 -0.80 5.23 -1.57
N ILE A 27 -1.43 5.20 -2.75
CA ILE A 27 -2.70 5.88 -2.99
C ILE A 27 -3.81 5.24 -2.18
N GLU A 28 -3.85 3.91 -2.10
CA GLU A 28 -4.80 3.20 -1.26
C GLU A 28 -4.62 3.57 0.22
N PHE A 29 -3.39 3.65 0.72
CA PHE A 29 -3.17 4.12 2.09
C PHE A 29 -3.67 5.55 2.29
N TYR A 30 -3.41 6.45 1.34
CA TYR A 30 -3.86 7.82 1.42
C TYR A 30 -5.40 7.92 1.43
N LEU A 31 -6.08 7.21 0.53
CA LEU A 31 -7.54 7.22 0.43
C LEU A 31 -8.22 6.61 1.66
N ASN A 32 -7.68 5.51 2.18
CA ASN A 32 -8.32 4.78 3.28
C ASN A 32 -8.00 5.35 4.67
N TYR A 33 -6.86 6.02 4.85
CA TYR A 33 -6.41 6.45 6.18
C TYR A 33 -6.16 7.96 6.31
N ASP A 34 -5.62 8.63 5.29
CA ASP A 34 -5.26 10.05 5.38
C ASP A 34 -6.41 10.98 4.96
N CYS A 35 -7.39 10.49 4.17
CA CYS A 35 -8.56 11.27 3.77
C CYS A 35 -9.69 11.34 4.81
N ASP A 36 -9.62 10.53 5.88
CA ASP A 36 -10.60 10.50 6.96
C ASP A 36 -10.01 11.13 8.23
N SER A 37 -10.64 12.19 8.72
CA SER A 37 -10.20 12.93 9.91
C SER A 37 -10.32 12.13 11.21
N THR A 38 -11.05 11.01 11.20
CA THR A 38 -11.17 10.09 12.34
C THR A 38 -10.07 9.04 12.36
N MET A 39 -9.41 8.81 11.22
CA MET A 39 -8.35 7.83 11.04
C MET A 39 -6.97 8.49 11.23
N PRO A 40 -5.97 7.72 11.66
CA PRO A 40 -4.61 8.24 11.73
C PRO A 40 -4.02 8.41 10.32
N SER A 41 -3.44 9.58 10.01
CA SER A 41 -2.68 9.81 8.78
C SER A 41 -1.45 8.90 8.71
N ILE A 42 -1.55 7.80 7.97
CA ILE A 42 -0.47 6.80 7.86
C ILE A 42 0.62 7.33 6.95
N CYS A 43 0.27 7.92 5.80
CA CYS A 43 1.26 8.42 4.85
C CYS A 43 2.08 9.54 5.47
N GLU A 44 1.41 10.49 6.13
CA GLU A 44 2.07 11.55 6.90
C GLU A 44 3.08 10.97 7.90
N LYS A 45 2.65 10.02 8.75
CA LYS A 45 3.52 9.41 9.76
C LYS A 45 4.72 8.67 9.16
N ILE A 46 4.55 8.00 8.03
CA ILE A 46 5.65 7.33 7.32
C ILE A 46 6.63 8.37 6.81
N VAL A 47 6.17 9.40 6.10
CA VAL A 47 7.01 10.48 5.56
C VAL A 47 7.75 11.20 6.67
N ASP A 48 7.07 11.48 7.79
CA ASP A 48 7.65 12.10 8.97
C ASP A 48 8.78 11.27 9.56
N LEU A 49 8.56 9.96 9.70
CA LEU A 49 9.55 9.03 10.22
C LEU A 49 10.77 8.96 9.30
N LEU A 50 10.55 8.79 8.00
CA LEU A 50 11.61 8.72 6.99
C LEU A 50 12.41 10.02 6.94
N THR A 51 11.74 11.17 7.05
CA THR A 51 12.37 12.50 7.08
C THR A 51 13.22 12.68 8.33
N LYS A 52 12.69 12.35 9.51
CA LYS A 52 13.44 12.40 10.79
C LYS A 52 14.70 11.52 10.75
N LEU A 53 14.60 10.32 10.18
CA LEU A 53 15.76 9.44 9.99
C LEU A 53 16.76 10.00 8.97
N SER A 54 16.27 10.57 7.87
CA SER A 54 17.13 11.16 6.82
C SER A 54 17.91 12.38 7.31
N LEU A 55 17.31 13.19 8.19
CA LEU A 55 17.91 14.40 8.75
C LEU A 55 18.84 14.14 9.94
N SER A 56 18.94 12.90 10.42
CA SER A 56 19.86 12.55 11.50
C SER A 56 21.33 12.87 11.13
N ARG A 57 22.06 13.52 12.03
CA ARG A 57 23.49 13.81 11.86
C ARG A 57 24.29 12.64 12.42
N ILE A 58 25.03 11.95 11.56
CA ILE A 58 25.87 10.81 11.93
C ILE A 58 27.22 10.99 11.26
N GLU A 59 28.28 10.98 12.07
CA GLU A 59 29.66 11.01 11.61
C GLU A 59 30.11 9.59 11.29
N VAL A 60 30.72 9.39 10.12
CA VAL A 60 31.13 8.08 9.62
C VAL A 60 32.49 8.21 8.96
N THR A 61 33.41 7.30 9.29
CA THR A 61 34.73 7.29 8.65
C THR A 61 34.64 6.80 7.20
N PRO A 62 35.59 7.17 6.32
CA PRO A 62 35.61 6.68 4.94
C PRO A 62 35.61 5.15 4.83
N GLN A 63 36.29 4.47 5.75
CA GLN A 63 36.34 3.01 5.82
C GLN A 63 34.98 2.39 6.17
N GLN A 64 34.28 2.93 7.19
CA GLN A 64 32.94 2.48 7.56
C GLN A 64 31.93 2.71 6.43
N ARG A 65 32.07 3.82 5.69
CA ARG A 65 31.22 4.11 4.53
C ARG A 65 31.42 3.10 3.40
N ALA A 66 32.67 2.72 3.12
CA ALA A 66 32.97 1.69 2.13
C ALA A 66 32.41 0.32 2.55
N ALA A 67 32.60 -0.07 3.82
CA ALA A 67 32.06 -1.31 4.37
C ALA A 67 30.52 -1.38 4.27
N PHE A 68 29.82 -0.26 4.51
CA PHE A 68 28.38 -0.19 4.32
C PHE A 68 27.96 -0.46 2.87
N TYR A 69 28.61 0.17 1.88
CA TYR A 69 28.22 0.00 0.49
C TYR A 69 28.49 -1.40 -0.05
N ASP A 70 29.57 -2.06 0.39
CA ASP A 70 29.84 -3.46 0.05
C ASP A 70 28.76 -4.38 0.61
N ASN A 71 28.38 -4.18 1.87
CA ASN A 71 27.37 -5.00 2.54
C ASN A 71 25.92 -4.64 2.15
N ARG A 72 25.68 -3.49 1.51
CA ARG A 72 24.33 -3.07 1.12
C ARG A 72 23.67 -4.04 0.14
N ARG A 73 24.44 -4.72 -0.72
CA ARG A 73 23.91 -5.67 -1.71
C ARG A 73 23.60 -7.05 -1.12
N LYS A 74 24.09 -7.38 0.06
CA LYS A 74 24.04 -8.75 0.64
C LYS A 74 22.65 -9.14 1.19
N GLY A 75 21.62 -8.31 0.95
CA GLY A 75 20.27 -8.52 1.50
C GLY A 75 20.23 -8.30 3.01
N ILE A 76 19.03 -8.25 3.58
CA ILE A 76 18.82 -8.23 5.03
C ILE A 76 18.41 -9.63 5.42
N SER A 77 19.10 -10.23 6.40
CA SER A 77 18.68 -11.52 6.92
C SER A 77 17.25 -11.45 7.47
N VAL A 78 16.44 -12.46 7.17
CA VAL A 78 15.05 -12.53 7.62
C VAL A 78 14.96 -13.52 8.78
N TYR A 79 14.01 -13.32 9.68
CA TYR A 79 13.69 -14.32 10.70
C TYR A 79 13.08 -15.56 10.03
N ASP A 80 13.64 -16.72 10.32
CA ASP A 80 13.13 -17.98 9.80
C ASP A 80 11.86 -18.41 10.55
N ILE A 81 10.71 -18.25 9.89
CA ILE A 81 9.38 -18.52 10.46
C ILE A 81 9.23 -20.01 10.83
N SER A 82 9.94 -20.91 10.15
CA SER A 82 9.89 -22.35 10.44
C SER A 82 10.51 -22.71 11.80
N LYS A 83 11.37 -21.84 12.33
CA LYS A 83 12.06 -22.04 13.62
C LYS A 83 11.30 -21.46 14.82
N ILE A 84 10.15 -20.82 14.60
CA ILE A 84 9.34 -20.18 15.65
C ILE A 84 8.72 -21.20 16.62
N ALA A 85 8.53 -22.46 16.19
CA ALA A 85 7.92 -23.50 17.02
C ALA A 85 8.69 -23.83 18.31
N ASN A 86 9.99 -23.53 18.39
CA ASN A 86 10.82 -23.80 19.56
C ASN A 86 10.87 -22.56 20.48
N LEU A 87 9.77 -22.28 21.20
CA LEU A 87 9.66 -21.19 22.18
C LEU A 87 10.23 -21.57 23.56
N THR A 88 11.48 -22.02 23.61
CA THR A 88 12.22 -22.23 24.87
C THR A 88 12.76 -20.91 25.45
N SER A 89 12.95 -20.83 26.77
CA SER A 89 13.50 -19.63 27.43
C SER A 89 14.86 -19.16 26.86
N SER A 90 15.66 -20.08 26.29
CA SER A 90 16.92 -19.79 25.60
C SER A 90 16.75 -19.17 24.20
N THR A 91 15.64 -19.44 23.52
CA THR A 91 15.31 -18.96 22.16
C THR A 91 14.36 -17.75 22.15
N LYS A 92 13.83 -17.34 23.32
CA LYS A 92 13.04 -16.10 23.48
C LYS A 92 13.84 -14.82 23.24
N SER A 93 15.18 -14.89 23.19
CA SER A 93 16.01 -13.73 22.88
C SER A 93 15.98 -13.47 21.38
N SER A 94 15.40 -12.34 20.97
CA SER A 94 15.43 -11.82 19.60
C SER A 94 16.86 -11.37 19.23
N LYS A 95 17.81 -12.29 19.18
CA LYS A 95 19.16 -12.00 18.69
C LYS A 95 19.05 -11.75 17.18
N PRO A 96 19.65 -10.67 16.66
CA PRO A 96 19.77 -10.46 15.23
C PRO A 96 20.43 -11.68 14.57
N PRO A 97 19.94 -12.14 13.41
CA PRO A 97 20.55 -13.20 12.63
C PRO A 97 22.02 -12.97 12.24
N GLU A 98 22.51 -11.72 12.27
CA GLU A 98 23.85 -11.38 11.81
C GLU A 98 24.46 -10.23 12.64
N PRO A 99 24.98 -10.49 13.86
CA PRO A 99 25.50 -9.46 14.75
C PRO A 99 26.79 -8.79 14.22
N ASP A 100 27.59 -9.48 13.41
CA ASP A 100 28.93 -9.01 13.02
C ASP A 100 28.90 -7.87 11.99
N VAL A 101 27.94 -7.89 11.07
CA VAL A 101 27.77 -6.81 10.07
C VAL A 101 27.47 -5.47 10.74
N TYR A 102 26.81 -5.49 11.90
CA TYR A 102 26.48 -4.30 12.67
C TYR A 102 27.67 -3.67 13.39
N ASN A 103 28.81 -4.39 13.48
CA ASN A 103 30.04 -3.85 14.05
C ASN A 103 30.88 -3.08 13.00
N MET A 104 30.62 -3.28 11.70
CA MET A 104 31.44 -2.70 10.63
C MET A 104 31.13 -1.23 10.32
N TYR A 105 29.93 -0.76 10.65
CA TYR A 105 29.50 0.63 10.44
C TYR A 105 28.42 1.03 11.45
N PRO A 106 28.30 2.33 11.77
CA PRO A 106 27.21 2.82 12.62
C PRO A 106 25.85 2.49 12.02
N LEU A 107 24.96 1.87 12.80
CA LEU A 107 23.65 1.43 12.30
C LEU A 107 22.74 2.60 11.98
N GLU A 108 22.86 3.70 12.72
CA GLU A 108 22.11 4.93 12.44
C GLU A 108 22.43 5.45 11.02
N PHE A 109 23.66 5.27 10.54
CA PHE A 109 24.02 5.60 9.16
C PHE A 109 23.28 4.71 8.16
N ALA A 110 23.20 3.40 8.42
CA ALA A 110 22.45 2.48 7.57
C ALA A 110 20.95 2.79 7.54
N LEU A 111 20.36 3.13 8.69
CA LEU A 111 18.95 3.54 8.79
C LEU A 111 18.70 4.85 8.03
N LYS A 112 19.61 5.83 8.16
CA LYS A 112 19.55 7.09 7.41
C LYS A 112 19.57 6.87 5.90
N ILE A 113 20.52 6.09 5.40
CA ILE A 113 20.62 5.82 3.95
C ILE A 113 19.39 5.04 3.45
N SER A 114 18.90 4.08 4.24
CA SER A 114 17.68 3.33 3.89
C SER A 114 16.45 4.24 3.85
N ALA A 115 16.33 5.17 4.79
CA ALA A 115 15.23 6.13 4.82
C ALA A 115 15.27 7.11 3.63
N LEU A 116 16.46 7.55 3.22
CA LEU A 116 16.65 8.34 2.00
C LEU A 116 16.22 7.57 0.75
N SER A 117 16.59 6.29 0.64
CA SER A 117 16.14 5.43 -0.45
C SER A 117 14.62 5.29 -0.49
N CYS A 118 13.97 5.12 0.67
CA CYS A 118 12.50 5.05 0.76
C CYS A 118 11.84 6.36 0.29
N ASN A 119 12.36 7.51 0.72
CA ASN A 119 11.85 8.82 0.27
C ASN A 119 11.97 8.97 -1.26
N VAL A 120 13.12 8.59 -1.83
CA VAL A 120 13.32 8.64 -3.29
C VAL A 120 12.38 7.67 -4.01
N ALA A 121 12.18 6.45 -3.49
CA ALA A 121 11.23 5.49 -4.04
C ALA A 121 9.80 6.03 -4.03
N LEU A 122 9.37 6.62 -2.91
CA LEU A 122 8.05 7.25 -2.74
C LEU A 122 7.82 8.35 -3.78
N LEU A 123 8.79 9.26 -3.95
CA LEU A 123 8.67 10.34 -4.92
C LEU A 123 8.63 9.82 -6.36
N ARG A 124 9.44 8.81 -6.68
CA ARG A 124 9.48 8.21 -8.03
C ARG A 124 8.19 7.47 -8.35
N SER A 125 7.62 6.73 -7.40
CA SER A 125 6.38 6.00 -7.61
C SER A 125 5.19 6.95 -7.77
N LEU A 126 5.10 7.99 -6.94
CA LEU A 126 4.08 9.05 -7.08
C LEU A 126 4.21 9.79 -8.41
N TYR A 127 5.44 10.13 -8.81
CA TYR A 127 5.70 10.77 -10.11
C TYR A 127 5.27 9.89 -11.29
N SER A 128 5.67 8.61 -11.28
CA SER A 128 5.30 7.66 -12.34
C SER A 128 3.78 7.49 -12.44
N TRP A 129 3.07 7.48 -11.32
CA TRP A 129 1.61 7.41 -11.32
C TRP A 129 0.96 8.70 -11.84
N ALA A 130 1.45 9.85 -11.40
CA ALA A 130 0.94 11.15 -11.87
C ALA A 130 1.11 11.30 -13.39
N GLN A 131 2.25 10.85 -13.94
CA GLN A 131 2.47 10.86 -15.39
C GLN A 131 1.45 10.00 -16.13
N LYS A 132 1.15 8.78 -15.66
CA LYS A 132 0.13 7.91 -16.28
C LYS A 132 -1.22 8.63 -16.36
N GLY A 133 -1.65 9.29 -15.28
CA GLY A 133 -2.89 10.06 -15.26
C GLY A 133 -2.92 11.23 -16.25
N ILE A 134 -1.77 11.86 -16.51
CA ILE A 134 -1.64 12.94 -17.52
C ILE A 134 -1.72 12.36 -18.94
N THR A 135 -1.05 11.24 -19.20
CA THR A 135 -1.04 10.60 -20.54
C THR A 135 -2.43 10.11 -20.96
N PHE A 136 -3.20 9.52 -20.03
CA PHE A 136 -4.60 9.13 -20.30
C PHE A 136 -5.48 10.33 -20.71
N LYS A 137 -5.21 11.52 -20.16
CA LYS A 137 -5.95 12.74 -20.48
C LYS A 137 -5.60 13.28 -21.87
N GLU A 138 -4.35 13.13 -22.32
CA GLU A 138 -3.93 13.50 -23.67
C GLU A 138 -4.49 12.56 -24.75
N GLU A 139 -4.56 11.25 -24.48
CA GLU A 139 -5.15 10.27 -25.41
C GLU A 139 -6.66 10.47 -25.58
N ALA A 140 -7.40 10.77 -24.51
CA ALA A 140 -8.82 11.11 -24.57
C ALA A 140 -9.11 12.42 -25.34
N THR A 141 -8.16 13.36 -25.38
CA THR A 141 -8.29 14.58 -26.21
C THR A 141 -7.92 14.35 -27.68
N ARG A 142 -7.17 13.29 -28.00
CA ARG A 142 -6.77 12.96 -29.38
C ARG A 142 -7.76 12.01 -30.08
N SER A 143 -8.61 11.29 -29.35
CA SER A 143 -9.58 10.37 -29.96
C SER A 143 -10.86 11.03 -30.52
N SER A 144 -10.98 12.37 -30.44
CA SER A 144 -12.16 13.12 -30.93
C SER A 144 -11.98 13.73 -32.32
N HIS A 145 -10.82 13.52 -32.97
CA HIS A 145 -10.56 14.05 -34.30
C HIS A 145 -9.65 13.09 -35.07
N ASP A 146 -10.22 12.12 -35.78
CA ASP A 146 -10.38 12.20 -37.24
C ASP A 146 -10.78 10.84 -37.81
N THR A 147 -11.70 10.87 -38.77
CA THR A 147 -12.09 9.73 -39.58
C THR A 147 -11.15 9.70 -40.79
N THR A 148 -10.37 8.63 -40.96
CA THR A 148 -9.95 8.00 -42.23
C THR A 148 -8.52 7.46 -42.23
N ALA A 149 -8.43 6.18 -42.64
CA ALA A 149 -7.31 5.50 -43.31
C ALA A 149 -6.22 4.79 -42.47
N PRO A 150 -5.66 3.68 -43.01
CA PRO A 150 -5.17 2.55 -42.22
C PRO A 150 -3.65 2.53 -41.98
N THR A 151 -3.28 1.77 -40.94
CA THR A 151 -1.96 1.28 -40.49
C THR A 151 -0.80 1.26 -41.50
N PRO A 152 0.44 1.36 -40.99
CA PRO A 152 1.25 0.14 -40.97
C PRO A 152 1.83 -0.21 -39.61
N LEU A 153 1.95 -1.51 -39.42
CA LEU A 153 2.55 -2.25 -38.32
C LEU A 153 3.99 -1.79 -38.03
N LEU A 154 4.31 -1.56 -36.75
CA LEU A 154 5.68 -1.67 -36.27
C LEU A 154 5.73 -2.60 -35.07
N ASP A 155 6.32 -3.76 -35.33
CA ASP A 155 6.76 -4.77 -34.38
C ASP A 155 7.70 -4.15 -33.34
N SER A 156 7.38 -4.33 -32.06
CA SER A 156 8.35 -4.24 -30.98
C SER A 156 8.02 -5.29 -29.93
N SER A 157 8.28 -6.54 -30.31
CA SER A 157 9.19 -7.42 -29.57
C SER A 157 9.23 -7.21 -28.05
N LYS A 158 8.33 -7.93 -27.38
CA LYS A 158 8.62 -8.90 -26.31
C LYS A 158 9.74 -8.56 -25.31
N SER A 159 9.28 -8.17 -24.12
CA SER A 159 9.55 -8.86 -22.85
C SER A 159 11.00 -9.02 -22.38
N THR A 160 11.42 -8.17 -21.45
CA THR A 160 12.35 -8.56 -20.38
C THR A 160 11.55 -8.92 -19.14
N ALA A 161 11.24 -10.22 -19.06
CA ALA A 161 10.82 -10.87 -17.84
C ALA A 161 11.95 -10.77 -16.80
N PHE A 162 11.70 -10.02 -15.72
CA PHE A 162 12.37 -10.27 -14.44
C PHE A 162 11.35 -10.84 -13.47
N ASN A 163 11.15 -12.15 -13.60
CA ASN A 163 10.70 -12.98 -12.51
C ASN A 163 11.76 -12.93 -11.40
N SER A 164 11.37 -12.47 -10.21
CA SER A 164 11.90 -13.08 -8.99
C SER A 164 10.74 -13.64 -8.19
N ARG A 165 10.74 -14.97 -8.20
CA ARG A 165 9.80 -15.89 -7.59
C ARG A 165 9.76 -15.65 -6.08
N ASN A 166 8.56 -15.58 -5.52
CA ASN A 166 8.17 -16.44 -4.41
C ASN A 166 6.66 -16.64 -4.46
N ALA A 167 6.30 -17.80 -5.02
CA ALA A 167 4.98 -18.36 -4.99
C ALA A 167 4.80 -19.12 -3.68
N SER A 168 3.75 -18.79 -2.95
CA SER A 168 3.11 -19.72 -2.02
C SER A 168 1.64 -19.34 -1.88
N PHE A 169 0.85 -19.90 -2.81
CA PHE A 169 -0.43 -20.54 -2.56
C PHE A 169 -1.60 -19.69 -2.04
N VAL A 170 -2.45 -19.24 -2.98
CA VAL A 170 -3.88 -19.55 -2.93
C VAL A 170 -4.33 -19.92 -4.35
N ASN A 171 -4.60 -21.20 -4.54
CA ASN A 171 -5.21 -21.75 -5.73
C ASN A 171 -6.71 -21.40 -5.72
N GLY A 172 -7.20 -20.70 -6.75
CA GLY A 172 -8.61 -20.34 -6.85
C GLY A 172 -8.91 -19.57 -8.11
N SER A 173 -9.25 -20.30 -9.17
CA SER A 173 -10.01 -19.88 -10.36
C SER A 173 -9.58 -18.59 -11.06
N ALA A 174 -9.07 -18.75 -12.28
CA ALA A 174 -9.03 -17.69 -13.29
C ALA A 174 -10.43 -17.06 -13.44
N LEU A 175 -10.62 -15.89 -12.85
CA LEU A 175 -11.64 -14.94 -13.28
C LEU A 175 -10.95 -14.02 -14.27
N GLU A 176 -11.47 -13.98 -15.48
CA GLU A 176 -11.10 -13.01 -16.48
C GLU A 176 -11.25 -11.61 -15.90
N ILE A 177 -10.11 -10.98 -15.63
CA ILE A 177 -10.03 -9.57 -15.26
C ILE A 177 -10.28 -8.79 -16.56
N SER A 178 -11.55 -8.54 -16.86
CA SER A 178 -11.95 -7.42 -17.71
C SER A 178 -11.87 -6.14 -16.87
N ASP A 179 -10.66 -5.71 -16.54
CA ASP A 179 -10.38 -4.39 -15.93
C ASP A 179 -10.58 -3.30 -17.00
N VAL A 180 -11.83 -3.04 -17.34
CA VAL A 180 -12.23 -1.74 -17.86
C VAL A 180 -13.00 -1.08 -16.71
N ASP A 181 -12.27 -0.37 -15.85
CA ASP A 181 -12.84 0.47 -14.80
C ASP A 181 -13.71 1.55 -15.48
N ASP A 182 -14.99 1.26 -15.62
CA ASP A 182 -15.98 2.19 -16.14
C ASP A 182 -16.19 3.28 -15.06
N PRO A 183 -15.70 4.52 -15.26
CA PRO A 183 -15.64 5.53 -14.21
C PRO A 183 -17.02 5.86 -13.64
N GLU A 184 -18.07 5.71 -14.45
CA GLU A 184 -19.46 5.93 -14.06
C GLU A 184 -19.95 4.85 -13.07
N GLN A 185 -19.53 3.59 -13.22
CA GLN A 185 -19.90 2.50 -12.30
C GLN A 185 -19.23 2.66 -10.93
N PHE A 186 -18.00 3.15 -10.91
CA PHE A 186 -17.28 3.44 -9.67
C PHE A 186 -17.93 4.60 -8.91
N GLU A 187 -18.29 5.68 -9.60
CA GLU A 187 -18.99 6.81 -9.00
C GLU A 187 -20.37 6.41 -8.45
N ASN A 188 -21.15 5.64 -9.20
CA ASN A 188 -22.44 5.13 -8.77
C ASN A 188 -22.31 4.22 -7.52
N SER A 189 -21.31 3.34 -7.51
CA SER A 189 -21.03 2.46 -6.36
C SER A 189 -20.60 3.25 -5.12
N LYS A 190 -19.80 4.31 -5.30
CA LYS A 190 -19.37 5.21 -4.22
C LYS A 190 -20.54 6.01 -3.65
N GLN A 191 -21.40 6.56 -4.50
CA GLN A 191 -22.61 7.27 -4.08
C GLN A 191 -23.56 6.33 -3.30
N ARG A 192 -23.77 5.11 -3.81
CA ARG A 192 -24.59 4.09 -3.14
C ARG A 192 -24.02 3.69 -1.78
N LYS A 193 -22.70 3.48 -1.68
CA LYS A 193 -22.03 3.17 -0.41
C LYS A 193 -22.15 4.31 0.60
N LYS A 194 -21.99 5.56 0.15
CA LYS A 194 -22.14 6.75 1.01
C LYS A 194 -23.57 6.87 1.57
N ALA A 195 -24.58 6.74 0.71
CA ALA A 195 -26.00 6.78 1.12
C ALA A 195 -26.33 5.66 2.11
N PHE A 196 -25.78 4.46 1.91
CA PHE A 196 -25.97 3.34 2.84
C PHE A 196 -25.39 3.65 4.23
N LEU A 197 -24.14 4.14 4.30
CA LEU A 197 -23.48 4.48 5.57
C LEU A 197 -24.18 5.61 6.31
N GLU A 198 -24.71 6.60 5.57
CA GLU A 198 -25.53 7.66 6.14
C GLU A 198 -26.83 7.12 6.74
N GLY A 199 -27.49 6.17 6.06
CA GLY A 199 -28.65 5.44 6.59
C GLY A 199 -28.33 4.68 7.88
N VAL A 200 -27.18 4.00 7.95
CA VAL A 200 -26.73 3.30 9.16
C VAL A 200 -26.49 4.29 10.31
N LYS A 201 -25.86 5.43 10.03
CA LYS A 201 -25.64 6.48 11.02
C LYS A 201 -26.96 7.04 11.55
N LEU A 202 -27.93 7.29 10.68
CA LEU A 202 -29.27 7.75 11.06
C LEU A 202 -30.03 6.68 11.86
N PHE A 203 -29.90 5.41 11.50
CA PHE A 203 -30.49 4.28 12.23
C PHE A 203 -29.95 4.19 13.66
N ASN A 204 -28.62 4.27 13.83
CA ASN A 204 -27.96 4.25 15.13
C ASN A 204 -28.32 5.47 16.01
N GLN A 205 -28.64 6.62 15.41
CA GLN A 205 -29.13 7.78 16.16
C GLN A 205 -30.61 7.67 16.51
N LYS A 206 -31.45 7.34 15.53
CA LYS A 206 -32.90 7.16 15.66
C LYS A 206 -33.38 6.13 14.64
N ALA A 207 -33.70 4.92 15.11
CA ALA A 207 -34.12 3.79 14.28
C ALA A 207 -35.21 4.16 13.25
N LYS A 208 -36.24 4.91 13.67
CA LYS A 208 -37.34 5.35 12.79
C LYS A 208 -36.86 6.20 11.60
N LYS A 209 -35.89 7.09 11.82
CA LYS A 209 -35.32 7.94 10.76
C LYS A 209 -34.40 7.16 9.81
N GLY A 210 -33.66 6.18 10.35
CA GLY A 210 -32.83 5.30 9.53
C GLY A 210 -33.66 4.44 8.57
N ILE A 211 -34.77 3.85 9.05
CA ILE A 211 -35.67 3.04 8.21
C ILE A 211 -36.30 3.89 7.10
N GLU A 212 -36.75 5.10 7.42
CA GLU A 212 -37.28 6.05 6.42
C GLU A 212 -36.24 6.39 5.34
N HIS A 213 -34.98 6.62 5.72
CA HIS A 213 -33.88 6.85 4.79
C HIS A 213 -33.59 5.64 3.90
N PHE A 214 -33.63 4.42 4.45
CA PHE A 214 -33.42 3.19 3.68
C PHE A 214 -34.56 2.90 2.70
N LEU A 215 -35.80 3.27 3.03
CA LEU A 215 -36.95 3.20 2.11
C LEU A 215 -36.83 4.22 0.98
N GLN A 216 -36.45 5.47 1.29
CA GLN A 216 -36.28 6.53 0.29
C GLN A 216 -35.18 6.22 -0.74
N HIS A 217 -34.08 5.60 -0.32
CA HIS A 217 -32.98 5.24 -1.20
C HIS A 217 -33.09 3.82 -1.79
N HIS A 218 -34.26 3.17 -1.68
CA HIS A 218 -34.53 1.82 -2.20
C HIS A 218 -33.55 0.73 -1.70
N PHE A 219 -33.01 0.90 -0.48
CA PHE A 219 -32.26 -0.15 0.20
C PHE A 219 -33.18 -1.20 0.85
N ILE A 220 -34.40 -0.80 1.22
CA ILE A 220 -35.47 -1.69 1.67
C ILE A 220 -36.61 -1.63 0.64
N PRO A 221 -37.13 -2.77 0.17
CA PRO A 221 -38.14 -2.82 -0.89
C PRO A 221 -39.53 -2.34 -0.44
N SER A 222 -39.92 -2.53 0.83
CA SER A 222 -41.21 -2.05 1.35
C SER A 222 -41.20 -1.80 2.86
N ASP A 223 -42.15 -1.00 3.36
CA ASP A 223 -42.36 -0.74 4.81
C ASP A 223 -43.02 -1.93 5.54
N SER A 224 -42.93 -3.14 4.95
CA SER A 224 -43.38 -4.37 5.58
C SER A 224 -42.44 -4.76 6.73
N PRO A 225 -42.97 -5.11 7.92
CA PRO A 225 -42.14 -5.59 9.03
C PRO A 225 -41.27 -6.80 8.69
N LYS A 226 -41.69 -7.62 7.71
CA LYS A 226 -40.92 -8.78 7.22
C LYS A 226 -39.70 -8.36 6.40
N ASP A 227 -39.84 -7.36 5.55
CA ASP A 227 -38.78 -6.88 4.65
C ASP A 227 -37.71 -6.11 5.45
N ILE A 228 -38.15 -5.33 6.43
CA ILE A 228 -37.27 -4.67 7.40
C ILE A 228 -36.50 -5.74 8.19
N ALA A 229 -37.18 -6.76 8.72
CA ALA A 229 -36.52 -7.84 9.46
C ALA A 229 -35.53 -8.61 8.59
N GLN A 230 -35.83 -8.86 7.32
CA GLN A 230 -34.92 -9.58 6.42
C GLN A 230 -33.59 -8.84 6.23
N VAL A 231 -33.60 -7.51 6.17
CA VAL A 231 -32.37 -6.70 6.03
C VAL A 231 -31.54 -6.67 7.31
N PHE A 232 -32.17 -6.75 8.49
CA PHE A 232 -31.48 -6.67 9.79
C PHE A 232 -31.17 -8.04 10.44
N VAL A 233 -31.86 -9.10 10.02
CA VAL A 233 -31.67 -10.49 10.53
C VAL A 233 -30.88 -11.33 9.53
N GLY A 234 -30.93 -11.00 8.24
CA GLY A 234 -30.23 -11.71 7.17
C GLY A 234 -28.83 -11.17 6.89
N ASN A 235 -27.90 -11.45 7.80
CA ASN A 235 -26.47 -11.81 7.56
C ASN A 235 -25.71 -11.90 8.89
#